data_AF-B1TF50-F1
#
_entry.id   AF-B1TF50-F1
#
_cell.length_a   1.000
_cell.length_b   1.000
_cell.length_c   1.000
_cell.angle_alpha   90.00
_cell.angle_beta   90.00
_cell.angle_gamma   90.00
#
_symmetry.space_group_name_H-M   'P 1'
#
loop_
_entity.id
_entity.type
_entity.pdbx_description
1 polymer ?
#
loop_
_entity_poly.entity_id
_entity_poly.type
_entity_poly.pdbx_seq_one_letter_code
_entity_poly.pdbx_strand_id
1 'polypeptide(L)'
;MHRYVALTSDAAAEQWSFLDFLENALAHERETRQVRSRQTLVRMAGFPAIKTLDDYDYSFAVGAPRKTIDELATLRFIERGENAVLLGPSEHAT
;
A
#
# COMPACT_ATOMS: atom_id res chain seq x y z
N MET A 1 -7.63 20.12 -3.95
CA MET A 1 -8.36 21.23 -3.31
C MET A 1 -9.55 20.73 -2.48
N HIS A 2 -10.41 19.85 -3.03
CA HIS A 2 -11.60 19.32 -2.32
C HIS A 2 -11.36 18.74 -0.91
N ARG A 3 -10.22 18.07 -0.65
CA ARG A 3 -9.97 17.44 0.66
C ARG A 3 -9.60 18.41 1.78
N TYR A 4 -9.02 19.58 1.46
CA TYR A 4 -8.79 20.63 2.46
C TYR A 4 -10.11 21.27 2.92
N VAL A 5 -11.09 21.37 2.02
CA VAL A 5 -12.43 21.87 2.36
C VAL A 5 -13.15 20.90 3.30
N ALA A 6 -13.02 19.59 3.06
CA ALA A 6 -13.52 18.58 3.99
C ALA A 6 -12.85 18.70 5.38
N LEU A 7 -11.51 18.77 5.43
CA LEU A 7 -10.77 18.94 6.68
C LEU A 7 -11.16 20.21 7.45
N THR A 8 -11.48 21.31 6.77
CA THR A 8 -11.98 22.53 7.44
C THR A 8 -13.38 22.33 8.02
N SER A 9 -14.23 21.57 7.35
CA SER A 9 -15.57 21.23 7.85
C SER A 9 -15.48 20.31 9.07
N ASP A 10 -14.60 19.32 9.03
CA ASP A 10 -14.36 18.38 10.12
C ASP A 10 -13.78 19.12 11.33
N ALA A 11 -12.79 19.99 11.12
CA ALA A 11 -12.21 20.83 12.16
C ALA A 11 -13.24 21.75 12.84
N ALA A 12 -14.18 22.30 12.07
CA ALA A 12 -15.25 23.12 12.62
C ALA A 12 -16.27 22.29 13.43
N ALA A 13 -16.61 21.09 12.95
CA ALA A 13 -17.54 20.19 13.63
C ALA A 13 -16.97 19.62 14.93
N GLU A 14 -15.69 19.25 14.93
CA GLU A 14 -14.98 18.64 16.05
C GLU A 14 -14.27 19.66 16.96
N GLN A 15 -14.39 20.96 16.66
CA GLN A 15 -13.75 22.06 17.40
C GLN A 15 -12.24 21.89 17.56
N TRP A 16 -11.58 21.48 16.48
CA TRP A 16 -10.13 21.31 16.46
C TRP A 16 -9.41 22.63 16.77
N SER A 17 -8.30 22.53 17.51
CA SER A 17 -7.38 23.65 17.61
C SER A 17 -6.69 23.87 16.25
N PHE A 18 -6.06 25.04 16.09
CA PHE A 18 -5.23 25.30 14.91
C PHE A 18 -4.10 24.29 14.75
N LEU A 19 -3.58 23.76 15.87
CA LEU A 19 -2.51 22.77 15.85
C LEU A 19 -3.04 21.42 15.33
N ASP A 20 -4.21 20.98 15.80
CA ASP A 20 -4.84 19.73 15.36
C ASP A 20 -5.16 19.79 13.86
N PHE A 21 -5.69 20.93 13.38
CA PHE A 21 -5.93 21.12 11.96
C PHE A 21 -4.65 21.05 11.13
N LEU A 22 -3.57 21.73 11.57
CA LEU A 22 -2.30 21.71 10.86
C LEU A 22 -1.71 20.30 10.81
N GLU A 23 -1.75 19.56 11.92
CA GLU A 23 -1.28 18.17 11.97
C GLU A 23 -2.04 17.28 10.97
N ASN A 24 -3.36 17.34 10.98
CA ASN A 24 -4.20 16.56 10.07
C ASN A 24 -3.98 16.94 8.60
N ALA A 25 -3.84 18.23 8.29
CA ALA A 25 -3.57 18.70 6.94
C ALA A 25 -2.21 18.18 6.42
N LEU A 26 -1.17 18.24 7.25
CA LEU A 26 0.17 17.74 6.91
C LEU A 26 0.20 16.21 6.79
N ALA A 27 -0.49 15.50 7.68
CA ALA A 27 -0.65 14.05 7.62
C ALA A 27 -1.31 13.64 6.29
N HIS A 28 -2.37 14.34 5.89
CA HIS A 28 -3.04 14.12 4.63
C HIS A 28 -2.15 14.39 3.41
N GLU A 29 -1.37 15.47 3.42
CA GLU A 29 -0.43 15.77 2.34
C GLU A 29 0.65 14.68 2.22
N ARG A 30 1.20 14.24 3.35
CA ARG A 30 2.20 13.16 3.40
C ARG A 30 1.65 11.87 2.81
N GLU A 31 0.44 11.47 3.21
CA GLU A 31 -0.23 10.29 2.67
C GLU A 31 -0.45 10.41 1.15
N THR A 32 -0.94 11.57 0.70
CA THR A 32 -1.18 11.84 -0.73
C THR A 32 0.11 11.76 -1.54
N ARG A 33 1.21 12.33 -1.02
CA ARG A 33 2.53 12.24 -1.64
C ARG A 33 3.01 10.79 -1.72
N GLN A 34 2.80 10.01 -0.66
CA GLN A 34 3.18 8.59 -0.63
C GLN A 34 2.40 7.76 -1.66
N VAL A 35 1.08 7.97 -1.79
CA VAL A 35 0.24 7.30 -2.79
C VAL A 35 0.73 7.63 -4.21
N ARG A 36 0.97 8.91 -4.51
CA ARG A 36 1.47 9.34 -5.84
C ARG A 36 2.85 8.75 -6.16
N SER A 37 3.72 8.69 -5.17
CA SER A 37 5.04 8.06 -5.31
C SER A 37 4.90 6.58 -5.66
N ARG A 38 4.08 5.82 -4.92
CA ARG A 38 3.79 4.40 -5.21
C ARG A 38 3.24 4.21 -6.62
N GLN A 39 2.25 5.00 -7.02
CA GLN A 39 1.66 4.94 -8.37
C GLN A 39 2.70 5.20 -9.46
N THR A 40 3.59 6.17 -9.24
CA THR A 40 4.65 6.52 -10.18
C THR A 40 5.68 5.39 -10.30
N LEU A 41 6.12 4.84 -9.17
CA LEU A 41 7.07 3.72 -9.13
C LEU A 41 6.50 2.46 -9.81
N VAL A 42 5.23 2.11 -9.55
CA VAL A 42 4.55 1.00 -10.22
C VAL A 42 4.48 1.21 -11.73
N ARG A 43 4.16 2.43 -12.18
CA ARG A 43 4.15 2.76 -13.61
C ARG A 43 5.53 2.65 -14.24
N MET A 44 6.57 3.11 -13.53
CA MET A 44 7.96 3.07 -14.02
C MET A 44 8.54 1.65 -14.03
N ALA A 45 8.07 0.76 -13.17
CA ALA A 45 8.52 -0.63 -13.12
C ALA A 45 8.09 -1.45 -14.35
N GLY A 46 7.14 -0.95 -15.16
CA GLY A 46 6.75 -1.58 -16.42
C GLY A 46 6.07 -2.94 -16.25
N PHE A 47 5.42 -3.19 -15.10
CA PHE A 47 4.72 -4.45 -14.87
C PHE A 47 3.57 -4.62 -15.88
N PRO A 48 3.41 -5.81 -16.51
CA PRO A 48 2.34 -6.06 -17.48
C PRO A 48 0.95 -6.08 -16.85
N ALA A 49 0.87 -6.42 -15.56
CA ALA A 49 -0.34 -6.34 -14.75
C ALA A 49 0.04 -6.03 -13.30
N ILE A 50 -0.84 -5.31 -12.60
CA ILE A 50 -0.73 -5.13 -11.15
C ILE A 50 -1.39 -6.36 -10.51
N LYS A 51 -0.59 -7.17 -9.82
CA LYS A 51 -1.08 -8.28 -9.00
C LYS A 51 -0.81 -7.96 -7.54
N THR A 52 -1.83 -8.04 -6.70
CA THR A 52 -1.70 -7.84 -5.27
C THR A 52 -1.73 -9.18 -4.55
N LEU A 53 -1.28 -9.21 -3.28
CA LEU A 53 -1.43 -10.42 -2.46
C LEU A 53 -2.91 -10.71 -2.13
N ASP A 54 -3.78 -9.70 -2.18
CA ASP A 54 -5.23 -9.87 -1.98
C ASP A 54 -5.88 -10.68 -3.10
N ASP A 55 -5.28 -10.69 -4.30
CA ASP A 55 -5.72 -11.49 -5.44
C ASP A 55 -5.24 -12.95 -5.38
N TYR A 56 -4.50 -13.34 -4.33
CA TYR A 56 -3.94 -14.68 -4.22
C TYR A 56 -4.99 -15.71 -3.77
N ASP A 57 -5.34 -16.63 -4.68
CA ASP A 57 -6.25 -17.72 -4.38
C ASP A 57 -5.53 -18.89 -3.68
N TYR A 58 -5.67 -18.92 -2.35
CA TYR A 58 -5.16 -19.99 -1.49
C TYR A 58 -5.85 -21.35 -1.70
N SER A 59 -7.00 -21.41 -2.36
CA SER A 59 -7.68 -22.67 -2.66
C SER A 59 -7.09 -23.37 -3.89
N PHE A 60 -6.57 -22.58 -4.84
CA PHE A 60 -5.94 -23.06 -6.06
C PHE A 60 -4.42 -23.24 -5.92
N ALA A 61 -3.75 -22.36 -5.15
CA ALA A 61 -2.31 -22.37 -5.03
C ALA A 61 -1.82 -23.36 -3.96
N VAL A 62 -1.45 -24.58 -4.38
CA VAL A 62 -0.91 -25.63 -3.50
C VAL A 62 0.56 -25.35 -3.06
N GLY A 63 1.21 -24.35 -3.65
CA GLY A 63 2.66 -24.14 -3.54
C GLY A 63 3.15 -23.35 -2.32
N ALA A 64 2.32 -22.54 -1.66
CA ALA A 64 2.74 -21.73 -0.52
C ALA A 64 1.70 -21.71 0.60
N PRO A 65 2.05 -22.12 1.84
CA PRO A 65 1.15 -22.01 2.97
C PRO A 65 0.74 -20.57 3.25
N ARG A 66 -0.54 -20.33 3.54
CA ARG A 66 -1.08 -18.99 3.86
C ARG A 66 -0.26 -18.23 4.89
N LYS A 67 0.16 -18.92 5.96
CA LYS A 67 0.99 -18.36 7.03
C LYS A 67 2.31 -17.75 6.52
N THR A 68 2.93 -18.37 5.52
CA THR A 68 4.18 -17.87 4.92
C THR A 68 3.93 -16.63 4.08
N ILE A 69 2.85 -16.61 3.30
CA ILE A 69 2.46 -15.43 2.53
C ILE A 69 2.11 -14.27 3.47
N ASP A 70 1.35 -14.53 4.53
CA ASP A 70 1.00 -13.52 5.54
C ASP A 70 2.27 -12.97 6.23
N GLU A 71 3.26 -13.81 6.53
CA GLU A 71 4.56 -13.36 7.08
C GLU A 71 5.30 -12.45 6.10
N LEU A 72 5.40 -12.83 4.83
CA LEU A 72 6.05 -12.03 3.78
C LEU A 72 5.30 -10.71 3.55
N ALA A 73 3.97 -10.71 3.64
CA ALA A 73 3.14 -9.51 3.49
C ALA A 73 3.45 -8.44 4.56
N THR A 74 4.00 -8.83 5.71
CA THR A 74 4.44 -7.88 6.74
C THR A 74 5.71 -7.10 6.36
N LEU A 75 6.43 -7.54 5.32
CA LEU A 75 7.68 -6.96 4.85
C LEU A 75 8.83 -6.93 5.89
N ARG A 76 8.69 -7.62 7.03
CA ARG A 76 9.73 -7.68 8.09
C ARG A 76 11.07 -8.24 7.62
N PHE A 77 11.07 -9.07 6.58
CA PHE A 77 12.30 -9.60 5.97
C PHE A 77 13.20 -8.47 5.43
N ILE A 78 12.63 -7.32 5.03
CA ILE A 78 13.39 -6.13 4.60
C ILE A 78 14.18 -5.56 5.78
N GLU A 79 13.54 -5.39 6.94
CA GLU A 79 14.18 -4.86 8.15
C GLU A 79 15.29 -5.78 8.66
N ARG A 80 15.13 -7.09 8.46
CA ARG A 80 16.11 -8.12 8.85
C ARG A 80 17.24 -8.33 7.83
N GLY A 81 17.15 -7.73 6.63
CA GLY A 81 18.11 -7.97 5.56
C GLY A 81 18.05 -9.39 4.99
N GLU A 82 16.88 -10.02 5.05
CA GLU A 82 16.63 -11.38 4.54
C GLU A 82 16.12 -11.33 3.08
N ASN A 83 16.39 -12.39 2.32
CA ASN A 83 15.92 -12.49 0.93
C ASN A 83 14.59 -13.26 0.87
N ALA A 84 13.61 -12.70 0.17
CA ALA A 84 12.36 -13.37 -0.17
C ALA A 84 12.33 -13.67 -1.67
N VAL A 85 12.11 -14.94 -2.04
CA VAL A 85 12.02 -15.38 -3.44
C VAL A 85 10.71 -16.11 -3.66
N LEU A 86 9.88 -15.60 -4.58
CA LEU A 86 8.64 -16.23 -5.02
C LEU A 86 8.92 -17.00 -6.31
N LEU A 87 8.78 -18.32 -6.26
CA LEU A 87 8.99 -19.21 -7.41
C LEU A 87 7.69 -19.94 -7.72
N GLY A 88 7.31 -19.95 -8.99
CA GLY A 88 6.17 -20.69 -9.50
C GLY A 88 6.37 -21.00 -10.98
N PRO A 89 5.62 -21.96 -11.54
CA PRO A 89 5.69 -22.28 -12.97
C PRO A 89 5.31 -21.05 -13.81
N SER A 90 6.11 -20.78 -14.84
CA SER A 90 5.89 -19.72 -15.82
C SER A 90 4.83 -20.14 -16.84
N GLU A 91 3.58 -20.31 -16.40
CA GLU A 91 2.46 -20.47 -17.34
C GLU A 91 2.33 -19.14 -18.12
N HIS A 92 2.35 -19.22 -19.44
CA HIS A 92 2.52 -18.08 -20.34
C HIS A 92 1.34 -17.08 -20.20
N ALA A 93 1.64 -15.84 -19.85
CA ALA A 93 0.74 -14.73 -20.09
C ALA A 93 0.81 -14.40 -21.60
N THR A 94 -0.07 -15.03 -22.39
CA THR A 94 -0.45 -14.54 -23.72
C THR A 94 -1.72 -13.72 -23.59
#